data_AF-A0A6P2QTF4-F1
#
_entry.id   AF-A0A6P2QTF4-F1
#
_cell.length_a   1.000
_cell.length_b   1.000
_cell.length_c   1.000
_cell.angle_alpha   90.00
_cell.angle_beta   90.00
_cell.angle_gamma   90.00
#
_symmetry.space_group_name_H-M   'P 1'
#
loop_
_entity.id
_entity.type
_entity.pdbx_description
1 polymer ?
#
loop_
_entity_poly.entity_id
_entity_poly.type
_entity_poly.pdbx_seq_one_letter_code
_entity_poly.pdbx_strand_id
1 'polypeptide(L)'
;MLTPYRFFALAGTACALLATAAAHAQSTQDGFICDTDKHHIVIDRAANGTLNYRAWNKPHSVDRKPDVELHGGTEETVGTDPCVNTDWTFKRGNVEYFVSDNARCSEGKPPRNANGMVVVSINKEFAARYWCIK
;
A
#
# COMPACT_ATOMS: atom_id res chain seq x y z
N MET A 1 -49.31 9.54 63.20
CA MET A 1 -48.83 8.27 62.61
C MET A 1 -47.91 8.59 61.46
N LEU A 2 -46.67 8.10 61.50
CA LEU A 2 -45.56 8.37 60.57
C LEU A 2 -45.44 7.28 59.50
N THR A 3 -45.11 7.69 58.25
CA THR A 3 -44.24 7.09 57.19
C THR A 3 -44.83 7.29 55.76
N PRO A 4 -44.05 7.21 54.64
CA PRO A 4 -42.64 7.60 54.41
C PRO A 4 -42.28 8.09 52.97
N TYR A 5 -40.97 8.36 52.76
CA TYR A 5 -40.14 8.26 51.53
C TYR A 5 -40.46 9.08 50.26
N ARG A 6 -39.46 9.85 49.80
CA ARG A 6 -38.92 9.82 48.40
C ARG A 6 -37.64 10.67 48.31
N PHE A 7 -36.48 10.00 48.16
CA PHE A 7 -35.75 9.71 46.91
C PHE A 7 -34.76 10.83 46.52
N PHE A 8 -33.49 10.59 46.87
CA PHE A 8 -32.30 11.17 46.23
C PHE A 8 -31.99 10.37 44.94
N ALA A 9 -31.66 11.06 43.84
CA ALA A 9 -30.73 10.61 42.78
C ALA A 9 -30.73 11.66 41.65
N LEU A 10 -29.65 12.45 41.50
CA LEU A 10 -28.44 12.20 40.70
C LEU A 10 -28.52 12.90 39.32
N ALA A 11 -27.95 14.10 39.26
CA ALA A 11 -27.55 14.75 38.03
C ALA A 11 -26.27 14.07 37.50
N GLY A 12 -26.42 13.25 36.45
CA GLY A 12 -25.29 12.68 35.72
C GLY A 12 -25.02 13.49 34.46
N THR A 13 -24.06 14.41 34.52
CA THR A 13 -23.55 15.12 33.34
C THR A 13 -22.66 14.17 32.54
N ALA A 14 -23.16 13.66 31.42
CA ALA A 14 -22.39 12.82 30.51
C ALA A 14 -21.33 13.66 29.78
N CYS A 15 -20.05 13.37 30.05
CA CYS A 15 -18.91 13.91 29.32
C CYS A 15 -18.85 13.21 27.96
N ALA A 16 -19.25 13.91 26.89
CA ALA A 16 -19.17 13.40 25.53
C ALA A 16 -17.71 13.45 25.04
N LEU A 17 -17.07 12.28 24.95
CA LEU A 17 -15.76 12.10 24.33
C LEU A 17 -15.88 12.31 22.81
N LEU A 18 -15.26 13.37 22.30
CA LEU A 18 -15.05 13.58 20.87
C LEU A 18 -14.03 12.56 20.36
N ALA A 19 -14.50 11.51 19.69
CA ALA A 19 -13.64 10.62 18.92
C ALA A 19 -13.27 11.32 17.60
N THR A 20 -12.01 11.74 17.47
CA THR A 20 -11.43 12.14 16.18
C THR A 20 -11.29 10.91 15.30
N ALA A 21 -12.20 10.77 14.34
CA ALA A 21 -12.07 9.77 13.28
C ALA A 21 -10.82 10.10 12.45
N ALA A 22 -9.81 9.22 12.49
CA ALA A 22 -8.74 9.24 11.52
C ALA A 22 -9.36 8.94 10.14
N ALA A 23 -9.39 9.95 9.27
CA ALA A 23 -9.82 9.77 7.89
C ALA A 23 -8.80 8.86 7.18
N HIS A 24 -9.12 7.57 7.11
CA HIS A 24 -8.43 6.66 6.20
C HIS A 24 -8.77 7.13 4.79
N ALA A 25 -7.81 7.79 4.14
CA ALA A 25 -7.91 8.16 2.74
C ALA A 25 -8.19 6.89 1.93
N GLN A 26 -9.43 6.74 1.47
CA GLN A 26 -9.84 5.63 0.63
C GLN A 26 -9.14 5.78 -0.71
N SER A 27 -8.26 4.82 -0.99
CA SER A 27 -7.60 4.62 -2.27
C SER A 27 -8.65 4.58 -3.39
N THR A 28 -8.60 5.52 -4.32
CA THR A 28 -9.37 5.46 -5.56
C THR A 28 -8.83 4.30 -6.39
N GLN A 29 -9.73 3.43 -6.86
CA GLN A 29 -9.52 2.09 -7.45
C GLN A 29 -8.54 1.94 -8.63
N ASP A 30 -7.76 2.95 -9.01
CA ASP A 30 -6.82 2.93 -10.15
C ASP A 30 -5.38 2.65 -9.69
N GLY A 31 -5.20 1.57 -8.93
CA GLY A 31 -3.89 1.15 -8.41
C GLY A 31 -3.36 -0.12 -9.07
N PHE A 32 -2.05 -0.20 -9.27
CA PHE A 32 -1.38 -1.46 -9.65
C PHE A 32 -1.14 -2.30 -8.39
N ILE A 33 -1.56 -3.57 -8.45
CA ILE A 33 -1.35 -4.53 -7.37
C ILE A 33 -0.32 -5.57 -7.83
N CYS A 34 0.73 -5.72 -7.03
CA CYS A 34 1.74 -6.75 -7.20
C CYS A 34 1.73 -7.68 -6.00
N ASP A 35 1.14 -8.86 -6.18
CA ASP A 35 1.18 -9.93 -5.19
C ASP A 35 2.32 -10.89 -5.48
N THR A 36 3.17 -11.13 -4.48
CA THR A 36 4.28 -12.08 -4.56
C THR A 36 4.11 -13.14 -3.46
N ASP A 37 5.03 -14.11 -3.40
CA ASP A 37 5.08 -15.07 -2.28
C ASP A 37 5.41 -14.40 -0.94
N LYS A 38 6.14 -13.27 -0.96
CA LYS A 38 6.63 -12.57 0.24
C LYS A 38 5.92 -11.26 0.55
N HIS A 39 5.35 -10.60 -0.46
CA HIS A 39 4.87 -9.23 -0.33
C HIS A 39 3.51 -9.07 -1.01
N HIS A 40 2.65 -8.25 -0.42
CA HIS A 40 1.53 -7.62 -1.12
C HIS A 40 1.92 -6.17 -1.33
N ILE A 41 1.93 -5.69 -2.57
CA ILE A 41 2.35 -4.34 -2.92
C ILE A 41 1.23 -3.64 -3.68
N VAL A 42 0.92 -2.41 -3.28
CA VAL A 42 -0.04 -1.54 -3.95
C VAL A 42 0.66 -0.25 -4.34
N ILE A 43 0.57 0.08 -5.62
CA ILE A 43 0.94 1.39 -6.16
C ILE A 43 -0.35 2.10 -6.53
N ASP A 44 -0.60 3.27 -5.95
CA ASP A 44 -1.75 4.10 -6.30
C ASP A 44 -1.37 5.58 -6.33
N ARG A 45 -2.35 6.43 -6.62
CA ARG A 45 -2.20 7.88 -6.58
C ARG A 45 -3.08 8.46 -5.47
N ALA A 46 -2.50 9.35 -4.67
CA ALA A 46 -3.27 10.20 -3.77
C ALA A 46 -4.12 11.20 -4.56
N ALA A 47 -5.08 11.84 -3.90
CA ALA A 47 -5.97 12.82 -4.52
C ALA A 47 -5.25 14.01 -5.17
N ASN A 48 -4.03 14.32 -4.73
CA ASN A 48 -3.17 15.35 -5.31
C ASN A 48 -2.30 14.84 -6.49
N GLY A 49 -2.53 13.61 -6.96
CA GLY A 49 -1.78 12.97 -8.05
C GLY A 49 -0.45 12.34 -7.64
N THR A 50 -0.02 12.48 -6.37
CA THR A 50 1.24 11.91 -5.87
C THR A 50 1.17 10.40 -5.85
N LEU A 51 2.19 9.74 -6.42
CA LEU A 51 2.33 8.29 -6.35
C LEU A 51 2.60 7.83 -4.93
N ASN A 52 1.95 6.75 -4.51
CA ASN A 52 2.26 6.04 -3.28
C ASN A 52 2.68 4.62 -3.59
N TYR A 53 3.65 4.14 -2.82
CA TYR A 53 4.02 2.74 -2.77
C TYR A 53 3.75 2.23 -1.36
N ARG A 54 2.94 1.19 -1.25
CA ARG A 54 2.68 0.51 0.03
C ARG A 54 2.98 -0.97 -0.13
N ALA A 55 3.72 -1.53 0.81
CA ALA A 55 4.02 -2.95 0.85
C ALA A 55 3.76 -3.53 2.24
N TRP A 56 3.15 -4.72 2.24
CA TRP A 56 2.92 -5.55 3.41
C TRP A 56 3.70 -6.85 3.23
N ASN A 57 4.58 -7.15 4.18
CA ASN A 57 5.31 -8.40 4.24
C ASN A 57 4.35 -9.51 4.70
N LYS A 58 4.18 -10.55 3.89
CA LYS A 58 3.31 -11.67 4.27
C LYS A 58 3.86 -12.33 5.55
N PRO A 59 3.00 -12.61 6.55
CA PRO A 59 1.53 -12.69 6.47
C PRO A 59 0.78 -11.42 6.95
N HIS A 60 1.39 -10.24 6.98
CA HIS A 60 0.69 -9.02 7.38
C HIS A 60 -0.49 -8.73 6.44
N SER A 61 -1.68 -8.54 7.02
CA SER A 61 -2.89 -8.17 6.27
C SER A 61 -2.82 -6.73 5.78
N VAL A 62 -3.46 -6.47 4.64
CA VAL A 62 -3.68 -5.12 4.08
C VAL A 62 -4.51 -4.22 4.99
N ASP A 63 -5.28 -4.79 5.92
CA ASP A 63 -6.02 -4.03 6.94
C ASP A 63 -5.12 -3.44 8.02
N ARG A 64 -3.86 -3.89 8.09
CA ARG A 64 -2.84 -3.33 8.99
C ARG A 64 -2.08 -2.21 8.29
N LYS A 65 -1.32 -1.43 9.07
CA LYS A 65 -0.37 -0.47 8.52
C LYS A 65 0.64 -1.18 7.59
N PRO A 66 0.98 -0.60 6.42
CA PRO A 66 2.05 -1.12 5.57
C PRO A 66 3.39 -1.21 6.32
N ASP A 67 4.18 -2.23 6.02
CA ASP A 67 5.56 -2.36 6.50
C ASP A 67 6.49 -1.36 5.81
N VAL A 68 6.16 -1.01 4.56
CA VAL A 68 6.82 0.04 3.79
C VAL A 68 5.75 0.92 3.21
N GLU A 69 5.86 2.22 3.45
CA GLU A 69 4.99 3.25 2.88
C GLU A 69 5.89 4.38 2.38
N LEU A 70 5.81 4.69 1.09
CA LEU A 70 6.58 5.73 0.42
C LEU A 70 5.62 6.62 -0.36
N HIS A 71 5.85 7.92 -0.27
CA HIS A 71 5.12 8.93 -1.01
C HIS A 71 6.06 9.64 -1.95
N GLY A 72 5.61 9.86 -3.18
CA GLY A 72 6.44 10.32 -4.27
C GLY A 72 7.23 9.20 -4.91
N GLY A 73 7.54 9.38 -6.19
CA GLY A 73 8.17 8.40 -7.05
C GLY A 73 8.13 8.92 -8.48
N THR A 74 8.68 8.15 -9.41
CA THR A 74 8.56 8.43 -10.84
C THR A 74 7.73 7.35 -11.49
N GLU A 75 6.99 7.71 -12.53
CA GLU A 75 6.26 6.81 -13.41
C GLU A 75 6.68 7.12 -14.84
N GLU A 76 6.97 6.07 -15.60
CA GLU A 76 7.33 6.18 -17.01
C GLU A 76 6.63 5.08 -17.79
N THR A 77 6.04 5.41 -18.94
CA THR A 77 5.61 4.42 -19.92
C THR A 77 6.76 4.17 -20.88
N VAL A 78 7.25 2.93 -20.95
CA VAL A 78 8.38 2.55 -21.77
C VAL A 78 8.02 1.40 -22.72
N GLY A 79 8.92 1.13 -23.67
CA GLY A 79 8.79 0.04 -24.62
C GLY A 79 7.98 0.37 -25.87
N THR A 80 7.86 -0.61 -26.75
CA THR A 80 7.06 -0.56 -27.98
C THR A 80 6.22 -1.81 -28.09
N ASP A 81 5.06 -1.75 -28.76
CA ASP A 81 4.14 -2.88 -28.92
C ASP A 81 4.87 -4.16 -29.39
N PRO A 82 4.67 -5.32 -28.75
CA PRO A 82 3.73 -5.66 -27.66
C PRO A 82 4.29 -5.48 -26.24
N CYS A 83 5.44 -4.83 -26.11
CA CYS A 83 6.20 -4.68 -24.88
C CYS A 83 6.07 -3.28 -24.25
N VAL A 84 4.94 -2.60 -24.47
CA VAL A 84 4.65 -1.38 -23.71
C VAL A 84 4.38 -1.76 -22.26
N ASN A 85 4.94 -0.99 -21.33
CA ASN A 85 4.74 -1.18 -19.89
C ASN A 85 4.86 0.14 -19.14
N THR A 86 4.29 0.17 -17.95
CA THR A 86 4.45 1.25 -16.98
C THR A 86 5.46 0.81 -15.94
N ASP A 87 6.49 1.63 -15.76
CA ASP A 87 7.51 1.45 -14.74
C ASP A 87 7.39 2.53 -13.68
N TRP A 88 7.45 2.11 -12.42
CA TRP A 88 7.48 2.98 -11.26
C TRP A 88 8.80 2.82 -10.51
N THR A 89 9.35 3.94 -10.06
CA THR A 89 10.55 3.93 -9.20
C THR A 89 10.31 4.71 -7.92
N PHE A 90 10.58 4.07 -6.79
CA PHE A 90 10.50 4.63 -5.44
C PHE A 90 11.83 4.50 -4.71
N LYS A 91 12.13 5.44 -3.82
CA LYS A 91 13.41 5.49 -3.08
C LYS A 91 13.20 5.67 -1.60
N ARG A 92 13.98 4.95 -0.80
CA ARG A 92 14.10 5.12 0.66
C ARG A 92 15.55 5.01 1.08
N GLY A 93 16.20 6.14 1.30
CA GLY A 93 17.64 6.17 1.60
C GLY A 93 18.44 5.56 0.46
N ASN A 94 19.18 4.49 0.74
CA ASN A 94 19.99 3.76 -0.23
C ASN A 94 19.25 2.59 -0.93
N VAL A 95 17.96 2.42 -0.67
CA VAL A 95 17.12 1.38 -1.28
C VAL A 95 16.27 1.98 -2.39
N GLU A 96 16.26 1.33 -3.55
CA GLU A 96 15.41 1.64 -4.70
C GLU A 96 14.46 0.47 -4.95
N TYR A 97 13.19 0.79 -5.20
CA TYR A 97 12.14 -0.15 -5.58
C TYR A 97 11.70 0.20 -6.99
N PHE A 98 12.08 -0.63 -7.94
CA PHE A 98 11.62 -0.56 -9.32
C PHE A 98 10.48 -1.55 -9.50
N VAL A 99 9.34 -1.11 -10.02
CA VAL A 99 8.16 -1.95 -10.25
C VAL A 99 7.73 -1.77 -11.70
N SER A 100 7.40 -2.88 -12.35
CA SER A 100 6.92 -2.90 -13.74
C SER A 100 5.61 -3.67 -13.83
N ASP A 101 4.62 -3.15 -14.57
CA ASP A 101 3.33 -3.80 -14.83
C ASP A 101 3.34 -4.83 -15.96
N ASN A 102 4.54 -5.21 -16.42
CA ASN A 102 4.71 -6.19 -17.47
C ASN A 102 5.76 -7.20 -17.05
N ALA A 103 5.43 -8.48 -17.19
CA ALA A 103 6.37 -9.58 -16.99
C ALA A 103 6.85 -10.19 -18.32
N ARG A 104 6.08 -10.07 -19.40
CA ARG A 104 6.27 -10.82 -20.66
C ARG A 104 7.57 -10.46 -21.38
N CYS A 105 7.90 -9.18 -21.36
CA CYS A 105 9.10 -8.66 -22.01
C CYS A 105 10.26 -8.44 -21.02
N SER A 106 10.10 -8.87 -19.78
CA SER A 106 11.12 -8.77 -18.75
C SER A 106 12.12 -9.93 -18.86
N GLU A 107 13.38 -9.64 -18.54
CA GLU A 107 14.42 -10.66 -18.47
C GLU A 107 14.13 -11.71 -17.37
N GLY A 108 14.76 -12.89 -17.44
CA GLY A 108 14.80 -13.82 -16.31
C GLY A 108 13.62 -14.78 -16.13
N LYS A 109 12.93 -15.12 -17.23
CA LYS A 109 11.94 -16.23 -17.33
C LYS A 109 10.79 -16.07 -16.32
N PRO A 110 9.86 -15.14 -16.55
CA PRO A 110 8.68 -14.96 -15.71
C PRO A 110 7.85 -16.25 -15.59
N PRO A 111 7.24 -16.54 -14.42
CA PRO A 111 6.19 -17.55 -14.28
C PRO A 111 5.01 -17.30 -15.23
N ARG A 112 4.26 -18.37 -15.57
CA ARG A 112 3.16 -18.30 -16.55
C ARG A 112 2.06 -17.30 -16.20
N ASN A 113 1.79 -17.08 -14.93
CA ASN A 113 0.77 -16.15 -14.42
C ASN A 113 1.38 -14.85 -13.86
N ALA A 114 2.65 -14.57 -14.16
CA ALA A 114 3.23 -13.30 -13.81
C ALA A 114 2.65 -12.18 -14.69
N ASN A 115 2.24 -11.10 -14.05
CA ASN A 115 1.73 -9.91 -14.71
C ASN A 115 2.69 -8.72 -14.59
N GLY A 116 3.68 -8.77 -13.69
CA GLY A 116 4.66 -7.71 -13.50
C GLY A 116 5.84 -8.18 -12.67
N MET A 117 6.67 -7.25 -12.22
CA MET A 117 7.76 -7.54 -11.30
C MET A 117 8.08 -6.38 -10.39
N VAL A 118 8.71 -6.68 -9.27
CA VAL A 118 9.42 -5.71 -8.43
C VAL A 118 10.89 -6.13 -8.33
N VAL A 119 11.78 -5.17 -8.56
CA VAL A 119 13.22 -5.28 -8.35
C VAL A 119 13.61 -4.34 -7.22
N VAL A 120 14.36 -4.88 -6.27
CA VAL A 120 14.89 -4.12 -5.13
C VAL A 120 16.39 -4.03 -5.31
N SER A 121 16.89 -2.80 -5.25
CA SER A 121 18.32 -2.51 -5.29
C SER A 121 18.75 -1.81 -4.01
N ILE A 122 19.91 -2.18 -3.45
CA ILE A 122 20.50 -1.57 -2.26
C ILE A 122 21.88 -1.06 -2.65
N ASN A 123 22.18 0.20 -2.36
CA ASN A 123 23.43 0.84 -2.80
C ASN A 123 23.67 0.76 -4.32
N LYS A 124 22.59 0.79 -5.12
CA LYS A 124 22.60 0.62 -6.59
C LYS A 124 22.99 -0.78 -7.07
N GLU A 125 23.09 -1.75 -6.17
CA GLU A 125 23.32 -3.16 -6.51
C GLU A 125 22.01 -3.94 -6.42
N PHE A 126 21.81 -4.87 -7.35
CA PHE A 126 20.66 -5.77 -7.34
C PHE A 126 20.65 -6.58 -6.04
N ALA A 127 19.57 -6.47 -5.27
CA ALA A 127 19.39 -7.22 -4.04
C ALA A 127 18.40 -8.39 -4.23
N ALA A 128 17.27 -8.12 -4.89
CA ALA A 128 16.24 -9.13 -5.12
C ALA A 128 15.31 -8.77 -6.28
N ARG A 129 14.63 -9.78 -6.80
CA ARG A 129 13.48 -9.62 -7.69
C ARG A 129 12.36 -10.56 -7.27
N TYR A 130 11.14 -10.07 -7.38
CA TYR A 130 9.93 -10.84 -7.19
C TYR A 130 8.99 -10.64 -8.38
N TRP A 131 8.36 -11.73 -8.81
CA TRP A 131 7.34 -11.67 -9.85
C TRP A 131 6.00 -11.37 -9.23
N CYS A 132 5.29 -10.40 -9.80
CA CYS A 132 3.90 -10.10 -9.45
C CYS A 132 3.03 -11.17 -10.10
N ILE A 133 2.23 -11.84 -9.29
CA ILE A 133 1.38 -12.95 -9.68
C ILE A 133 -0.08 -12.51 -9.57
N LYS A 134 -0.88 -12.93 -10.55
CA LYS A 134 -2.34 -12.78 -10.55
C LYS A 134 -3.05 -14.09 -10.25
#